data_AF-A0A4P7RZ00-F1
#
_entry.id   AF-A0A4P7RZ00-F1
#
_cell.length_a   1.000
_cell.length_b   1.000
_cell.length_c   1.000
_cell.angle_alpha   90.00
_cell.angle_beta   90.00
_cell.angle_gamma   90.00
#
_symmetry.space_group_name_H-M   'P 1'
#
loop_
_entity.id
_entity.type
_entity.pdbx_description
1 polymer ?
#
loop_
_entity_poly.entity_id
_entity_poly.type
_entity_poly.pdbx_seq_one_letter_code
_entity_poly.pdbx_strand_id
1 'polypeptide(L)' 'MADDRLGPAAIRLAGVMARVAGWRPGEFWAATPADVRAALAGWVDPGEATCFDGAALTAMMERFPDG' A
#
# COMPACT_ATOMS: atom_id res chain seq x y z
N MET A 1 -12.23 8.80 -17.32
CA MET A 1 -12.00 7.52 -16.63
C MET A 1 -10.52 7.49 -16.34
N ALA A 2 -10.12 7.92 -15.13
CA ALA A 2 -8.71 7.93 -14.75
C ALA A 2 -8.21 6.49 -14.82
N ASP A 3 -7.13 6.28 -15.54
CA ASP A 3 -6.56 4.97 -15.79
C ASP A 3 -6.13 4.39 -14.44
N ASP A 4 -6.85 3.35 -13.98
CA ASP A 4 -6.77 2.73 -12.64
C ASP A 4 -5.48 1.91 -12.45
N ARG A 5 -4.41 2.34 -13.13
CA ARG A 5 -3.13 1.64 -13.20
C ARG A 5 -2.28 2.08 -12.03
N LEU A 6 -1.84 1.09 -11.24
CA LEU A 6 -0.79 1.31 -10.25
C LEU A 6 0.38 2.05 -10.91
N GLY A 7 0.82 3.16 -10.30
CA GLY A 7 1.96 3.91 -10.78
C GLY A 7 3.22 3.02 -10.88
N PRO A 8 4.21 3.38 -11.70
CA PRO A 8 5.40 2.56 -11.94
C PRO A 8 6.18 2.24 -10.67
N ALA A 9 6.15 3.13 -9.67
CA ALA A 9 6.72 2.87 -8.35
C ALA A 9 5.97 1.77 -7.58
N ALA A 10 4.63 1.79 -7.63
CA ALA A 10 3.78 0.80 -6.98
C ALA A 10 3.95 -0.60 -7.61
N ILE A 11 4.11 -0.68 -8.93
CA ILE A 11 4.41 -1.95 -9.61
C ILE A 11 5.76 -2.54 -9.17
N ARG A 12 6.80 -1.69 -9.09
CA ARG A 12 8.12 -2.13 -8.61
C ARG A 12 8.05 -2.62 -7.16
N LEU A 13 7.35 -1.89 -6.30
CA LEU A 13 7.16 -2.26 -4.90
C LEU A 13 6.41 -3.59 -4.76
N ALA A 14 5.36 -3.81 -5.55
CA ALA A 14 4.62 -5.07 -5.58
C ALA A 14 5.52 -6.27 -5.96
N GLY A 15 6.39 -6.09 -6.96
CA GLY A 15 7.37 -7.12 -7.33
C GLY A 15 8.40 -7.41 -6.25
N VAL A 16 8.89 -6.38 -5.55
CA VAL A 16 9.79 -6.53 -4.41
C VAL A 16 9.10 -7.27 -3.27
N MET A 17 7.86 -6.88 -2.94
CA MET A 17 7.06 -7.50 -1.89
C MET A 17 6.81 -8.99 -2.17
N ALA A 18 6.42 -9.35 -3.39
CA ALA A 18 6.23 -10.75 -3.78
C ALA A 18 7.51 -11.57 -3.63
N ARG A 19 8.67 -11.00 -3.98
CA ARG A 19 9.97 -11.66 -3.86
C ARG A 19 10.40 -11.84 -2.40
N VAL A 20 10.21 -10.82 -1.57
CA VAL A 20 10.53 -10.84 -0.13
C VAL A 20 9.64 -11.85 0.61
N ALA A 21 8.34 -11.85 0.31
CA ALA A 21 7.39 -12.78 0.90
C ALA A 21 7.51 -14.22 0.37
N GLY A 22 8.32 -14.43 -0.68
CA GLY A 22 8.50 -15.73 -1.33
C GLY A 22 7.26 -16.21 -2.10
N TRP A 23 6.32 -15.32 -2.40
CA TRP A 23 5.05 -15.66 -3.02
C TRP A 23 5.25 -16.05 -4.48
N ARG A 24 4.65 -17.17 -4.85
CA ARG A 24 4.46 -17.54 -6.25
C ARG A 24 3.42 -16.60 -6.89
N PRO A 25 3.40 -16.45 -8.23
CA PRO A 25 2.44 -15.58 -8.90
C PRO A 25 0.99 -15.85 -8.48
N GLY A 26 0.60 -17.12 -8.33
CA GLY A 26 -0.75 -17.48 -7.89
C GLY A 26 -1.05 -17.06 -6.45
N GLU A 27 -0.07 -17.15 -5.55
CA GLU A 27 -0.23 -16.71 -4.15
C GLU A 27 -0.31 -15.19 -4.05
N PHE A 28 0.51 -14.46 -4.83
CA PHE A 28 0.46 -13.00 -4.88
C PHE A 28 -0.90 -12.48 -5.36
N TRP A 29 -1.48 -13.08 -6.41
CA TRP A 29 -2.79 -12.65 -6.91
C TRP A 29 -3.96 -13.08 -6.02
N ALA A 30 -3.77 -14.12 -5.19
CA ALA A 30 -4.77 -14.55 -4.21
C ALA A 30 -4.64 -13.85 -2.86
N ALA A 31 -3.52 -13.17 -2.60
CA ALA A 31 -3.24 -12.52 -1.32
C ALA A 31 -4.24 -11.41 -1.03
N THR A 32 -4.76 -11.40 0.19
CA THR A 32 -5.67 -10.35 0.66
C THR A 32 -4.89 -9.13 1.17
N PRO A 33 -5.53 -7.96 1.28
CA PRO A 33 -4.91 -6.80 1.92
C PRO A 33 -4.41 -7.08 3.36
N ALA A 34 -5.03 -8.03 4.07
CA ALA A 34 -4.58 -8.45 5.39
C ALA A 34 -3.25 -9.21 5.34
N ASP A 35 -3.06 -10.07 4.34
CA ASP A 35 -1.82 -10.82 4.12
C ASP A 35 -0.68 -9.89 3.73
N VAL A 36 -0.97 -8.90 2.87
CA VAL A 36 -0.01 -7.85 2.50
C VAL A 36 0.45 -7.06 3.73
N ARG A 37 -0.50 -6.64 4.59
CA ARG A 37 -0.16 -5.95 5.83
C ARG A 37 0.65 -6.82 6.79
N ALA A 38 0.34 -8.12 6.88
CA ALA A 38 1.13 -9.04 7.69
C ALA A 38 2.56 -9.21 7.15
N ALA A 39 2.73 -9.32 5.83
CA ALA A 39 4.05 -9.40 5.19
C ALA A 39 4.89 -8.13 5.40
N LEU A 40 4.25 -6.96 5.37
CA LEU A 40 4.90 -5.66 5.56
C LEU A 40 5.12 -5.28 7.04
N ALA A 41 4.40 -5.89 7.99
CA ALA A 41 4.48 -5.52 9.40
C ALA A 41 5.88 -5.63 10.00
N GLY A 42 6.72 -6.56 9.52
CA GLY A 42 8.12 -6.69 9.98
C GLY A 42 9.07 -5.62 9.43
N TRP A 43 8.61 -4.80 8.49
CA TRP A 43 9.40 -3.75 7.84
C TRP A 43 9.02 -2.34 8.32
N VAL A 44 7.92 -2.22 9.06
CA VAL A 44 7.48 -0.96 9.64
C VAL A 44 8.14 -0.82 11.01
N ASP A 45 8.96 0.20 11.19
CA ASP A 45 9.46 0.54 12.51
C ASP A 45 8.28 1.05 13.37
N PRO A 46 8.03 0.48 14.56
CA PRO A 46 6.93 0.90 15.42
C PRO A 46 7.02 2.38 15.86
N GLY A 47 8.18 3.02 15.70
CA GLY A 47 8.41 4.44 16.00
C GLY A 47 8.31 5.38 14.79
N GLU A 48 8.22 4.88 13.56
CA GLU A 48 8.09 5.73 12.38
C GLU A 48 6.60 6.02 12.13
N ALA A 49 6.21 7.23 12.55
CA ALA A 49 4.82 7.66 12.62
C ALA A 49 4.08 7.57 11.27
N THR A 50 2.94 6.86 11.32
CA THR A 50 1.73 7.01 10.49
C THR A 50 1.98 7.19 9.00
N CYS A 51 1.95 6.07 8.26
CA CYS A 51 1.46 6.10 6.89
C CYS A 51 0.23 7.00 6.83
N PHE A 52 0.27 7.98 5.94
CA PHE A 52 -0.85 8.86 5.64
C PHE A 52 -2.10 7.99 5.40
N ASP A 53 -3.01 7.97 6.37
CA ASP A 53 -4.17 7.09 6.33
C ASP A 53 -5.35 7.77 5.65
N GLY A 54 -6.37 6.99 5.31
CA GLY A 54 -7.56 7.53 4.65
C GLY A 54 -8.26 8.60 5.49
N ALA A 55 -8.20 8.51 6.82
CA ALA A 55 -8.82 9.48 7.71
C ALA A 55 -8.10 10.84 7.69
N ALA A 56 -6.76 10.82 7.66
CA ALA A 56 -5.91 11.99 7.49
C ALA A 56 -6.15 12.65 6.12
N LEU A 57 -6.30 11.85 5.06
CA LEU A 57 -6.68 12.36 3.73
C LEU A 57 -8.06 13.01 3.74
N THR A 58 -9.07 12.36 4.32
CA THR A 58 -10.42 12.93 4.45
C THR A 58 -10.41 14.24 5.22
N ALA A 59 -9.73 14.29 6.37
CA ALA A 59 -9.59 15.51 7.15
C ALA A 59 -8.87 16.64 6.37
N MET A 60 -7.92 16.28 5.49
CA MET A 60 -7.25 17.25 4.63
C MET A 60 -8.19 17.80 3.53
N MET A 61 -8.97 16.93 2.89
CA MET A 61 -9.97 17.33 1.88
C MET A 61 -11.07 18.22 2.46
N GLU A 62 -11.52 17.96 3.69
CA GLU A 62 -12.48 18.82 4.40
C GLU A 62 -11.89 20.19 4.77
N ARG A 63 -10.58 20.23 5.06
CA ARG A 63 -9.88 21.45 5.45
C ARG A 63 -9.50 22.34 4.27
N PHE A 64 -9.38 21.76 3.08
CA PHE A 64 -9.09 22.46 1.82
C PHE A 64 -10.09 22.03 0.74
N PRO A 65 -11.36 22.46 0.84
CA PRO A 65 -12.41 22.06 -0.09
C PRO A 65 -12.27 22.72 -1.48
N ASP A 66 -11.48 23.79 -1.57
CA ASP A 66 -11.27 24.56 -2.79
C ASP A 66 -9.87 24.24 -3.36
N GLY A 67 -9.83 23.38 -4.38
CA GLY A 67 -8.62 22.96 -5.09
C GLY A 67 -8.14 23.96 -6.15
#